data_AF-A0A3L6EN59-F1
#
_entry.id   AF-A0A3L6EN59-F1
#
_cell.length_a   1.000
_cell.length_b   1.000
_cell.length_c   1.000
_cell.angle_alpha   90.00
_cell.angle_beta   90.00
_cell.angle_gamma   90.00
#
_symmetry.space_group_name_H-M   'P 1'
#
loop_
_entity.id
_entity.type
_entity.pdbx_description
1 polymer ?
#
loop_
_entity_poly.entity_id
_entity_poly.type
_entity_poly.pdbx_seq_one_letter_code
_entity_poly.pdbx_strand_id
1 'polypeptide(L)'
;MMNHAFNRFLPNDVGWRNLFEMVIVSARKPEFFQLSHPLYEVVTDDGLMCPCFKAVELMLVDALIEANDYLGISLHAHDPEDFWKLDDTIIKTIETAPNNELKKAKEIIQRIRRRELYKFCNQLVFCSKGHKPAHFKNITAQDIVCSQKSSEVLPKEEDVAVSNVKIDLTRGKDNPLERFLIFECYFSNYDIIFLEKL
;
A
#
# COMPACT_ATOMS: atom_id res chain seq x y z
N MET A 1 -13.20 -19.13 20.89
CA MET A 1 -13.89 -19.12 19.58
C MET A 1 -13.20 -20.04 18.57
N MET A 2 -11.97 -19.74 18.10
CA MET A 2 -11.28 -20.54 17.06
C MET A 2 -10.94 -21.98 17.48
N ASN A 3 -10.47 -22.20 18.72
CA ASN A 3 -10.23 -23.57 19.23
C ASN A 3 -11.48 -24.46 19.15
N HIS A 4 -12.66 -23.92 19.53
CA HIS A 4 -13.91 -24.68 19.55
C HIS A 4 -14.47 -24.90 18.13
N ALA A 5 -14.25 -23.96 17.21
CA ALA A 5 -14.75 -24.05 15.84
C ALA A 5 -13.99 -25.06 14.99
N PHE A 6 -12.66 -25.16 15.17
CA PHE A 6 -11.79 -25.90 14.26
C PHE A 6 -11.17 -27.15 14.87
N ASN A 7 -10.71 -27.12 16.13
CA ASN A 7 -9.90 -28.23 16.67
C ASN A 7 -10.66 -29.55 16.78
N ARG A 8 -12.00 -29.53 16.89
CA ARG A 8 -12.82 -30.75 16.95
C ARG A 8 -12.84 -31.55 15.63
N PHE A 9 -12.36 -30.95 14.55
CA PHE A 9 -12.29 -31.55 13.21
C PHE A 9 -10.85 -31.81 12.76
N LEU A 10 -9.87 -31.54 13.62
CA LEU A 10 -8.46 -31.73 13.34
C LEU A 10 -7.94 -32.96 14.11
N PRO A 11 -6.90 -33.63 13.60
CA PRO A 11 -6.21 -34.69 14.34
C PRO A 11 -5.73 -34.20 15.72
N ASN A 12 -5.67 -35.10 16.70
CA ASN A 12 -5.43 -34.78 18.13
C ASN A 12 -4.13 -34.01 18.40
N ASP A 13 -3.19 -34.06 17.47
CA ASP A 13 -1.85 -33.50 17.49
C ASP A 13 -1.72 -32.20 16.66
N VAL A 14 -2.79 -31.74 16.00
CA VAL A 14 -2.80 -30.53 15.17
C VAL A 14 -3.82 -29.51 15.70
N GLY A 15 -3.32 -28.41 16.30
CA GLY A 15 -4.18 -27.29 16.73
C GLY A 15 -4.47 -26.31 15.58
N TRP A 16 -5.57 -25.55 15.64
CA TRP A 16 -5.94 -24.59 14.58
C TRP A 16 -4.84 -23.59 14.21
N ARG A 17 -3.91 -23.28 15.12
CA ARG A 17 -2.76 -22.39 14.85
C ARG A 17 -1.79 -23.00 13.83
N ASN A 18 -1.72 -24.31 13.76
CA ASN A 18 -0.86 -25.03 12.80
C ASN A 18 -1.45 -25.01 11.38
N LEU A 19 -2.72 -24.58 11.22
CA LEU A 19 -3.31 -24.36 9.90
C LEU A 19 -2.80 -23.09 9.22
N PHE A 20 -2.17 -22.18 9.97
CA PHE A 20 -1.79 -20.87 9.47
C PHE A 20 -0.31 -20.60 9.79
N GLU A 21 0.53 -20.58 8.75
CA GLU A 21 1.97 -20.33 8.88
C GLU A 21 2.29 -18.88 9.29
N MET A 22 1.37 -17.94 9.01
CA MET A 22 1.40 -16.57 9.51
C MET A 22 -0.03 -16.02 9.54
N VAL A 23 -0.58 -15.80 10.73
CA VAL A 23 -1.85 -15.07 10.90
C VAL A 23 -1.53 -13.61 11.18
N ILE A 24 -1.41 -12.77 10.13
CA ILE A 24 -1.57 -11.33 10.36
C ILE A 24 -3.07 -11.07 10.53
N VAL A 25 -3.55 -11.14 11.76
CA VAL A 25 -4.66 -10.26 12.16
C VAL A 25 -4.02 -8.94 12.56
N SER A 26 -3.88 -8.02 11.61
CA SER A 26 -3.75 -6.61 11.97
C SER A 26 -5.12 -6.16 12.47
N ALA A 27 -5.49 -6.65 13.64
CA ALA A 27 -6.63 -6.17 14.38
C ALA A 27 -6.07 -5.22 15.42
N ARG A 28 -6.02 -3.92 15.09
CA ARG A 28 -5.79 -2.83 16.05
C ARG A 28 -6.98 -2.73 17.02
N LYS A 29 -7.37 -3.83 17.67
CA LYS A 29 -8.43 -3.85 18.67
C LYS A 29 -7.84 -3.41 20.02
N PRO A 30 -8.53 -2.56 20.78
CA PRO A 30 -9.90 -2.08 20.57
C PRO A 30 -10.00 -0.76 19.78
N GLU A 31 -8.88 -0.09 19.49
CA GLU A 31 -8.81 1.23 18.83
C GLU A 31 -9.63 1.30 17.54
N PHE A 32 -9.64 0.19 16.78
CA PHE A 32 -10.45 -0.07 15.59
C PHE A 32 -11.92 0.32 15.75
N PHE A 33 -12.50 0.18 16.95
CA PHE A 33 -13.90 0.51 17.24
C PHE A 33 -14.10 1.89 17.87
N GLN A 34 -13.03 2.57 18.25
CA GLN A 34 -13.09 3.79 19.07
C GLN A 34 -12.75 5.06 18.27
N LEU A 35 -12.05 4.92 17.14
CA LEU A 35 -11.55 6.06 16.36
C LEU A 35 -12.10 6.01 14.93
N SER A 36 -12.48 7.17 14.38
CA SER A 36 -12.62 7.30 12.93
C SER A 36 -11.23 7.17 12.31
N HIS A 37 -10.98 6.11 11.56
CA HIS A 37 -9.66 5.87 10.98
C HIS A 37 -9.54 6.57 9.62
N PRO A 38 -8.74 7.64 9.48
CA PRO A 38 -8.55 8.34 8.20
C PRO A 38 -7.80 7.50 7.15
N LEU A 39 -7.44 6.25 7.45
CA LEU A 39 -6.81 5.32 6.51
C LEU A 39 -7.80 4.32 5.91
N TYR A 40 -9.03 4.24 6.43
CA TYR A 40 -10.03 3.27 6.04
C TYR A 40 -11.38 3.96 5.74
N GLU A 41 -12.10 3.47 4.74
CA GLU A 41 -13.48 3.85 4.43
C GLU A 41 -14.38 2.64 4.69
N VAL A 42 -15.54 2.86 5.32
CA VAL A 42 -16.57 1.82 5.43
C VAL A 42 -17.24 1.71 4.07
N VAL A 43 -17.13 0.56 3.42
CA VAL A 43 -17.59 0.33 2.05
C VAL A 43 -18.93 -0.42 2.03
N THR A 44 -19.33 -1.03 3.14
CA THR A 44 -20.55 -1.82 3.25
C THR A 44 -21.28 -1.57 4.56
N ASP A 45 -22.60 -1.82 4.57
CA ASP A 45 -23.47 -1.60 5.74
C ASP A 45 -23.15 -2.52 6.93
N ASP A 46 -22.48 -3.66 6.69
CA ASP A 46 -21.98 -4.58 7.73
C ASP A 46 -20.63 -4.14 8.33
N GLY A 47 -20.09 -2.99 7.89
CA GLY A 47 -18.90 -2.38 8.47
C GLY A 47 -17.58 -2.88 7.87
N LEU A 48 -17.60 -3.46 6.66
CA LEU A 48 -16.36 -3.79 5.95
C LEU A 48 -15.61 -2.49 5.67
N MET A 49 -14.38 -2.42 6.17
CA MET A 49 -13.50 -1.28 5.97
C MET A 49 -12.43 -1.62 4.95
N CYS A 50 -12.35 -0.84 3.88
CA CYS A 50 -11.28 -0.93 2.90
C CYS A 50 -10.26 0.18 3.13
N PRO A 51 -8.95 -0.09 2.97
CA PRO A 51 -7.97 0.98 3.03
C PRO A 51 -8.21 2.00 1.90
N CYS A 52 -8.30 3.28 2.24
CA CYS A 52 -8.49 4.37 1.27
C CYS A 52 -7.22 5.20 1.05
N PHE A 53 -6.10 4.85 1.70
CA PHE A 53 -4.82 5.53 1.54
C PHE A 53 -4.31 5.48 0.08
N LYS A 54 -4.56 4.37 -0.64
CA LYS A 54 -4.13 4.23 -2.03
C LYS A 54 -4.87 5.19 -2.95
N ALA A 55 -6.15 5.47 -2.67
CA ALA A 55 -6.91 6.47 -3.43
C ALA A 55 -6.32 7.86 -3.24
N VAL A 56 -5.99 8.24 -2.00
CA VAL A 56 -5.33 9.53 -1.70
C VAL A 56 -3.97 9.63 -2.39
N GLU A 57 -3.15 8.58 -2.32
CA GLU A 57 -1.83 8.53 -2.97
C GLU A 57 -1.95 8.73 -4.48
N LEU A 58 -2.85 8.00 -5.15
CA LEU A 58 -3.06 8.10 -6.59
C LEU A 58 -3.59 9.48 -6.99
N MET A 59 -4.57 10.02 -6.27
CA MET A 59 -5.07 11.38 -6.52
C MET A 59 -3.98 12.44 -6.32
N LEU A 60 -3.10 12.27 -5.32
CA LEU A 60 -2.00 13.20 -5.11
C LEU A 60 -1.00 13.13 -6.27
N VAL A 61 -0.68 11.93 -6.76
CA VAL A 61 0.16 11.74 -7.95
C VAL A 61 -0.46 12.44 -9.16
N ASP A 62 -1.76 12.27 -9.41
CA ASP A 62 -2.46 12.93 -10.52
C ASP A 62 -2.40 14.46 -10.39
N ALA A 63 -2.59 14.99 -9.18
CA ALA A 63 -2.46 16.43 -8.93
C ALA A 63 -1.03 16.93 -9.21
N LEU A 64 0.00 16.17 -8.84
CA LEU A 64 1.40 16.53 -9.10
C LEU A 64 1.73 16.43 -10.60
N ILE A 65 1.19 15.45 -11.33
CA ILE A 65 1.35 15.34 -12.78
C ILE A 65 0.73 16.56 -13.48
N GLU A 66 -0.51 16.93 -13.13
CA GLU A 66 -1.18 18.10 -13.70
C GLU A 66 -0.49 19.43 -13.32
N ALA A 67 0.23 19.46 -12.19
CA ALA A 67 1.02 20.63 -11.77
C ALA A 67 2.43 20.67 -12.39
N ASN A 68 2.92 19.57 -12.95
CA ASN A 68 4.32 19.42 -13.35
C ASN A 68 4.73 20.37 -14.47
N ASP A 69 3.84 20.61 -15.44
CA ASP A 69 4.14 21.51 -16.57
C ASP A 69 4.39 22.95 -16.11
N TYR A 70 3.77 23.35 -15.01
CA TYR A 70 3.93 24.69 -14.43
C TYR A 70 5.06 24.76 -13.40
N LEU A 71 5.13 23.78 -12.49
CA LEU A 71 6.07 23.79 -11.38
C LEU A 71 7.44 23.15 -11.70
N GLY A 72 7.55 22.41 -12.81
CA GLY A 72 8.80 21.73 -13.18
C GLY A 72 9.24 20.67 -12.16
N ILE A 73 8.30 20.01 -11.49
CA ILE A 73 8.56 19.14 -10.32
C ILE A 73 9.58 18.05 -10.65
N SER A 74 9.45 17.39 -11.81
CA SER A 74 10.36 16.34 -12.24
C SER A 74 11.79 16.83 -12.48
N LEU A 75 11.97 18.10 -12.84
CA LEU A 75 13.30 18.69 -13.09
C LEU A 75 14.10 18.81 -11.80
N HIS A 76 13.44 19.09 -10.67
CA HIS A 76 14.07 19.20 -9.36
C HIS A 76 14.68 17.88 -8.86
N ALA A 77 14.25 16.73 -9.41
CA ALA A 77 14.80 15.42 -9.03
C ALA A 77 16.24 15.20 -9.50
N HIS A 78 16.74 16.02 -10.45
CA HIS A 78 18.05 15.82 -11.07
C HIS A 78 19.15 16.72 -10.50
N ASP A 79 18.81 17.70 -9.67
CA ASP A 79 19.77 18.63 -9.07
C ASP A 79 19.61 18.64 -7.54
N PRO A 80 20.65 18.28 -6.75
CA PRO A 80 20.61 18.36 -5.30
C PRO A 80 20.21 19.73 -4.75
N GLU A 81 20.57 20.84 -5.42
CA GLU A 81 20.25 22.21 -4.98
C GLU A 81 18.75 22.54 -5.06
N ASP A 82 18.02 21.82 -5.91
CA ASP A 82 16.57 21.96 -6.04
C ASP A 82 15.82 20.83 -5.35
N PHE A 83 16.37 19.61 -5.35
CA PHE A 83 15.75 18.45 -4.73
C PHE A 83 15.46 18.66 -3.25
N TRP A 84 16.37 19.30 -2.50
CA TRP A 84 16.17 19.53 -1.06
C TRP A 84 15.00 20.48 -0.75
N LYS A 85 14.59 21.32 -1.73
CA LYS A 85 13.45 22.23 -1.62
C LYS A 85 12.13 21.52 -1.89
N LEU A 86 12.16 20.31 -2.46
CA LEU A 86 10.97 19.52 -2.76
C LEU A 86 10.47 18.85 -1.47
N ASP A 87 9.48 19.47 -0.86
CA ASP A 87 8.82 18.98 0.36
C ASP A 87 7.30 19.05 0.25
N ASP A 88 6.60 18.71 1.34
CA ASP A 88 5.14 18.70 1.41
C ASP A 88 4.50 20.08 1.21
N THR A 89 5.28 21.17 1.27
CA THR A 89 4.77 22.52 0.99
C THR A 89 4.35 22.69 -0.47
N ILE A 90 4.76 21.78 -1.37
CA ILE A 90 4.29 21.74 -2.76
C ILE A 90 2.77 21.68 -2.85
N ILE A 91 2.10 20.95 -1.95
CA ILE A 91 0.64 20.86 -1.91
C ILE A 91 0.04 22.24 -1.63
N LYS A 92 0.59 22.94 -0.64
CA LYS A 92 0.13 24.29 -0.28
C LYS A 92 0.44 25.30 -1.39
N THR A 93 1.56 25.14 -2.07
CA THR A 93 1.93 25.94 -3.24
C THR A 93 0.88 25.80 -4.34
N ILE A 94 0.49 24.55 -4.66
CA ILE A 94 -0.58 24.30 -5.64
C ILE A 94 -1.91 24.90 -5.16
N GLU A 95 -2.29 24.69 -3.90
CA GLU A 95 -3.57 25.19 -3.34
C GLU A 95 -3.68 26.72 -3.37
N THR A 96 -2.58 27.44 -3.11
CA THR A 96 -2.58 28.90 -2.91
C THR A 96 -2.18 29.71 -4.14
N ALA A 97 -1.66 29.07 -5.19
CA ALA A 97 -1.24 29.78 -6.38
C ALA A 97 -2.40 30.59 -7.00
N PRO A 98 -2.19 31.79 -7.54
CA PRO A 98 -3.27 32.63 -8.07
C PRO A 98 -3.70 32.26 -9.51
N ASN A 99 -2.89 31.46 -10.21
CA ASN A 99 -3.02 31.17 -11.63
C ASN A 99 -4.01 30.03 -11.96
N ASN A 100 -4.54 30.09 -13.19
CA ASN A 100 -5.48 29.11 -13.74
C ASN A 100 -4.78 27.84 -14.27
N GLU A 101 -3.47 27.86 -14.50
CA GLU A 101 -2.72 26.70 -15.01
C GLU A 101 -2.78 25.52 -14.03
N LEU A 102 -2.78 25.82 -12.73
CA LEU A 102 -2.89 24.82 -11.67
C LEU A 102 -4.35 24.46 -11.30
N LYS A 103 -5.35 24.88 -12.09
CA LYS A 103 -6.77 24.71 -11.75
C LYS A 103 -7.13 23.24 -11.54
N LYS A 104 -6.73 22.34 -12.46
CA LYS A 104 -7.03 20.91 -12.35
C LYS A 104 -6.37 20.28 -11.12
N ALA A 105 -5.08 20.56 -10.90
CA ALA A 105 -4.36 20.07 -9.72
C ALA A 105 -5.02 20.53 -8.41
N LYS A 106 -5.46 21.79 -8.33
CA LYS A 106 -6.24 22.33 -7.21
C LYS A 106 -7.56 21.60 -7.00
N GLU A 107 -8.31 21.34 -8.07
CA GLU A 107 -9.59 20.62 -7.99
C GLU A 107 -9.40 19.21 -7.42
N ILE A 108 -8.35 18.49 -7.85
CA ILE A 108 -8.01 17.18 -7.30
C ILE A 108 -7.66 17.27 -5.81
N ILE A 109 -6.81 18.22 -5.41
CA ILE A 109 -6.45 18.41 -4.00
C ILE A 109 -7.68 18.79 -3.16
N GLN A 110 -8.56 19.66 -3.67
CA GLN A 110 -9.81 20.02 -3.00
C GLN A 110 -10.73 18.80 -2.79
N ARG A 111 -10.81 17.90 -3.78
CA ARG A 111 -11.53 16.63 -3.61
C ARG A 111 -10.91 15.78 -2.50
N ILE A 112 -9.58 15.68 -2.42
CA ILE A 112 -8.89 14.99 -1.32
C ILE A 112 -9.28 15.62 0.03
N ARG A 113 -9.24 16.95 0.16
CA ARG A 113 -9.62 17.67 1.38
C ARG A 113 -11.08 17.43 1.79
N ARG A 114 -11.99 17.36 0.82
CA ARG A 114 -13.42 17.07 1.02
C ARG A 114 -13.73 15.59 1.17
N ARG A 115 -12.73 14.73 1.05
CA ARG A 115 -12.87 13.27 1.07
C ARG A 115 -13.70 12.69 -0.08
N GLU A 116 -13.74 13.39 -1.21
CA GLU A 116 -14.34 12.94 -2.47
C GLU A 116 -13.35 12.07 -3.26
N LEU A 117 -12.93 10.98 -2.63
CA LEU A 117 -11.83 10.13 -3.08
C LEU A 117 -12.21 9.23 -4.27
N TYR A 118 -11.19 8.73 -4.98
CA TYR A 118 -11.37 7.63 -5.92
C TYR A 118 -12.01 6.42 -5.23
N LYS A 119 -12.98 5.82 -5.91
CA LYS A 119 -13.74 4.69 -5.37
C LYS A 119 -12.99 3.40 -5.60
N PHE A 120 -12.85 2.64 -4.52
CA PHE A 120 -12.28 1.31 -4.57
C PHE A 120 -13.25 0.36 -5.28
N CYS A 121 -12.80 -0.26 -6.37
CA CYS A 121 -13.61 -1.22 -7.11
C CYS A 121 -13.35 -2.66 -6.67
N ASN A 122 -12.09 -3.12 -6.73
CA ASN A 122 -11.74 -4.51 -6.40
C ASN A 122 -10.24 -4.67 -6.11
N GLN A 123 -9.88 -5.77 -5.45
CA GLN A 123 -8.50 -6.21 -5.23
C GLN A 123 -8.37 -7.70 -5.49
N LEU A 124 -7.35 -8.09 -6.26
CA LEU A 124 -7.00 -9.48 -6.51
C LEU A 124 -5.60 -9.76 -5.96
N VAL A 125 -5.48 -10.83 -5.17
CA VAL A 125 -4.19 -11.28 -4.62
C VAL A 125 -3.82 -12.60 -5.27
N PHE A 126 -2.69 -12.60 -5.96
CA PHE A 126 -2.14 -13.81 -6.56
C PHE A 126 -1.10 -14.43 -5.62
N CYS A 127 -1.45 -15.54 -4.98
CA CYS A 127 -0.48 -16.35 -4.25
C CYS A 127 0.28 -17.23 -5.23
N SER A 128 1.54 -16.93 -5.50
CA SER A 128 2.40 -17.77 -6.34
C SER A 128 2.91 -19.00 -5.57
N LYS A 129 2.01 -19.86 -5.06
CA LYS A 129 2.40 -21.20 -4.65
C LYS A 129 2.64 -22.02 -5.93
N GLY A 130 3.81 -21.85 -6.55
CA GLY A 130 4.30 -22.68 -7.66
C GLY A 130 4.29 -22.03 -9.05
N HIS A 131 5.09 -20.96 -9.23
CA HIS A 131 5.31 -20.21 -10.48
C HIS A 131 4.39 -19.00 -10.68
N LYS A 132 4.95 -17.80 -10.40
CA LYS A 132 4.56 -16.61 -11.16
C LYS A 132 4.87 -16.95 -12.63
N PRO A 133 3.91 -16.85 -13.57
CA PRO A 133 4.21 -17.06 -14.98
C PRO A 133 5.41 -16.20 -15.34
N ALA A 134 6.40 -16.77 -16.04
CA ALA A 134 7.66 -16.07 -16.38
C ALA A 134 7.42 -14.71 -17.08
N HIS A 135 6.23 -14.51 -17.64
CA HIS A 135 5.80 -13.32 -18.36
C HIS A 135 4.58 -12.61 -17.74
N PHE A 136 4.31 -12.76 -16.44
CA PHE A 136 3.24 -11.97 -15.81
C PHE A 136 3.59 -10.48 -15.86
N LYS A 137 2.90 -9.75 -16.72
CA LYS A 137 3.00 -8.30 -16.86
C LYS A 137 2.10 -7.63 -15.81
N ASN A 138 2.47 -6.41 -15.41
CA ASN A 138 1.60 -5.58 -14.58
C ASN A 138 0.29 -5.33 -15.34
N ILE A 139 -0.82 -5.40 -14.61
CA ILE A 139 -2.14 -5.10 -15.17
C ILE A 139 -2.23 -3.59 -15.40
N THR A 140 -2.69 -3.19 -16.57
CA THR A 140 -2.89 -1.78 -16.95
C THR A 140 -4.37 -1.39 -16.89
N ALA A 141 -4.66 -0.09 -16.87
CA ALA A 141 -6.02 0.41 -17.00
C ALA A 141 -6.69 -0.10 -18.30
N GLN A 142 -5.92 -0.14 -19.39
CA GLN A 142 -6.40 -0.61 -20.68
C GLN A 142 -6.79 -2.09 -20.68
N ASP A 143 -6.03 -2.94 -19.97
CA ASP A 143 -6.38 -4.36 -19.80
C ASP A 143 -7.76 -4.53 -19.13
N ILE A 144 -8.13 -3.60 -18.23
CA ILE A 144 -9.43 -3.60 -17.55
C ILE A 144 -10.52 -3.10 -18.49
N VAL A 145 -10.33 -1.92 -19.10
CA VAL A 145 -11.32 -1.28 -19.98
C VAL A 145 -11.67 -2.16 -21.18
N CYS A 146 -10.67 -2.79 -21.81
CA CYS A 146 -10.87 -3.67 -22.97
C CYS A 146 -11.56 -5.00 -22.65
N SER A 147 -11.71 -5.36 -21.36
CA SER A 147 -12.30 -6.64 -20.93
C SER A 147 -13.81 -6.58 -20.66
N GLN A 148 -14.43 -5.42 -20.84
CA GLN A 148 -15.84 -5.17 -20.51
C GLN A 148 -16.80 -5.78 -21.55
N LYS A 149 -17.73 -6.63 -21.09
CA LYS A 149 -18.60 -7.44 -21.98
C LYS A 149 -19.94 -6.79 -22.35
N SER A 150 -20.43 -5.83 -21.56
CA SER A 150 -21.62 -5.01 -21.84
C SER A 150 -21.89 -4.10 -20.65
N SER A 151 -21.89 -2.79 -20.85
CA SER A 151 -22.40 -1.82 -19.87
C SER A 151 -22.88 -0.57 -20.60
N GLU A 152 -23.87 0.13 -20.04
CA GLU A 152 -24.37 1.40 -20.58
C GLU A 152 -23.32 2.53 -20.46
N VAL A 153 -22.36 2.39 -19.53
CA VAL A 153 -21.25 3.33 -19.34
C VAL A 153 -19.95 2.62 -19.68
N LEU A 154 -19.24 3.15 -20.68
CA LEU A 154 -17.90 2.72 -21.07
C LEU A 154 -16.88 3.65 -20.40
N PRO A 155 -16.23 3.23 -19.29
CA PRO A 155 -15.15 3.99 -18.70
C PRO A 155 -13.99 4.06 -19.69
N LYS A 156 -13.32 5.19 -19.72
CA LYS A 156 -12.08 5.36 -20.47
C LYS A 156 -10.89 4.94 -19.61
N GLU A 157 -9.71 4.82 -20.22
CA GLU A 157 -8.47 4.54 -19.50
C GLU A 157 -8.20 5.58 -18.39
N GLU A 158 -8.52 6.85 -18.64
CA GLU A 158 -8.38 7.97 -17.70
C GLU A 158 -9.29 7.85 -16.45
N ASP A 159 -10.36 7.05 -16.53
CA ASP A 159 -11.30 6.84 -15.42
C ASP A 159 -10.88 5.68 -14.48
N VAL A 160 -9.83 4.93 -14.85
CA VAL A 160 -9.43 3.69 -14.16
C VAL A 160 -7.99 3.79 -13.67
N ALA A 161 -7.80 3.77 -12.36
CA ALA A 161 -6.48 3.68 -11.73
C ALA A 161 -6.17 2.23 -11.30
N VAL A 162 -4.98 1.74 -11.63
CA VAL A 162 -4.54 0.37 -11.30
C VAL A 162 -3.27 0.40 -10.45
N SER A 163 -3.31 -0.22 -9.27
CA SER A 163 -2.14 -0.37 -8.40
C SER A 163 -1.67 -1.82 -8.37
N ASN A 164 -0.49 -2.07 -8.94
CA ASN A 164 0.18 -3.37 -8.89
C ASN A 164 1.13 -3.38 -7.69
N VAL A 165 0.82 -4.16 -6.65
CA VAL A 165 1.63 -4.25 -5.43
C VAL A 165 2.31 -5.63 -5.35
N LYS A 166 3.63 -5.65 -5.23
CA LYS A 166 4.40 -6.86 -4.93
C LYS A 166 4.49 -7.01 -3.42
N ILE A 167 4.06 -8.17 -2.91
CA ILE A 167 4.15 -8.51 -1.49
C ILE A 167 5.24 -9.58 -1.36
N ASP A 168 6.35 -9.24 -0.72
CA ASP A 168 7.42 -10.16 -0.35
C ASP A 168 8.09 -9.74 0.95
N LEU A 169 9.02 -10.56 1.45
CA LEU A 169 9.83 -10.26 2.64
C LEU A 169 11.05 -9.39 2.30
N THR A 170 10.91 -8.46 1.35
CA THR A 170 11.98 -7.60 0.79
C THR A 170 13.13 -8.37 0.12
N ARG A 171 12.98 -9.69 -0.04
CA ARG A 171 13.98 -10.59 -0.63
C ARG A 171 13.39 -11.47 -1.74
N GLY A 172 12.38 -10.98 -2.45
CA GLY A 172 11.75 -11.72 -3.53
C GLY A 172 11.09 -13.01 -3.03
N LYS A 173 11.56 -14.17 -3.48
CA LYS A 173 11.03 -15.47 -3.04
C LYS A 173 11.79 -16.05 -1.86
N ASP A 174 12.93 -15.47 -1.52
CA ASP A 174 13.85 -16.08 -0.58
C ASP A 174 13.50 -15.67 0.85
N ASN A 175 13.73 -16.57 1.80
CA ASN A 175 13.51 -16.29 3.21
C ASN A 175 14.66 -15.41 3.75
N PRO A 176 14.40 -14.18 4.24
CA PRO A 176 15.44 -13.30 4.77
C PRO A 176 16.28 -13.95 5.87
N LEU A 177 15.70 -14.87 6.67
CA LEU A 177 16.37 -15.56 7.78
C LEU A 177 17.55 -16.43 7.34
N GLU A 178 17.61 -16.88 6.09
CA GLU A 178 18.74 -17.67 5.57
C GLU A 178 20.06 -16.88 5.49
N ARG A 179 20.02 -15.55 5.62
CA ARG A 179 21.22 -14.70 5.63
C ARG A 179 21.49 -14.06 6.99
N PHE A 180 20.76 -14.45 8.03
CA PHE A 180 21.08 -14.03 9.39
C PHE A 180 22.13 -14.97 9.98
N LEU A 181 23.22 -14.38 10.47
CA LEU A 181 24.18 -15.08 11.30
C LEU A 181 23.58 -15.19 12.71
N ILE A 182 23.30 -16.41 13.15
CA ILE A 182 22.86 -16.68 14.52
C ILE A 182 24.11 -17.07 15.31
N PHE A 183 24.43 -16.27 16.33
CA PHE A 183 25.48 -16.59 17.29
C PHE A 183 24.85 -17.21 18.53
N GLU A 184 25.35 -18.38 18.92
CA GLU A 184 24.99 -19.02 20.18
C GLU A 184 26.05 -18.68 21.23
N CYS A 185 25.67 -17.88 22.24
CA CYS A 185 26.56 -17.56 23.35
C CYS A 185 26.63 -18.74 24.31
N TYR A 186 27.74 -19.48 24.28
CA TYR A 186 28.08 -20.40 25.36
C TYR A 186 28.63 -19.60 26.54
N PHE A 187 27.86 -19.53 27.63
CA PHE A 187 28.38 -19.08 28.92
C PHE A 187 29.43 -20.09 29.43
N SER A 188 30.70 -19.84 29.16
CA SER A 188 31.78 -20.27 30.06
C SER A 188 31.89 -19.23 31.19
N ASN A 189 32.20 -19.66 32.41
CA ASN A 189 32.21 -18.88 33.66
C ASN A 189 33.22 -17.70 33.72
N TYR A 190 33.56 -17.07 32.60
CA TYR A 190 34.43 -15.89 32.54
C TYR A 190 33.87 -14.90 31.51
N ASP A 191 33.39 -13.76 32.01
CA ASP A 191 32.98 -12.62 31.18
C ASP A 191 34.24 -11.87 30.71
N ILE A 192 34.46 -11.80 29.39
CA ILE A 192 35.41 -10.87 28.78
C ILE A 192 34.61 -9.93 27.88
N ILE A 193 34.57 -8.66 28.26
CA ILE A 193 33.91 -7.59 27.52
C ILE A 193 34.97 -6.90 26.64
N PHE A 194 34.78 -6.91 25.32
CA PHE A 194 35.50 -6.04 24.40
C PHE A 194 34.60 -4.85 24.03
N LEU A 195 35.10 -3.64 24.26
CA LEU A 195 34.50 -2.39 23.78
C LEU A 195 35.37 -1.85 22.64
N GLU A 196 34.78 -1.74 21.45
CA GLU A 196 35.38 -0.99 20.36
C GLU A 196 34.93 0.47 20.48
N LYS A 197 35.89 1.40 20.54
CA LYS A 197 35.63 2.84 20.49
C LYS A 197 35.71 3.31 19.04
N LEU A 198 34.59 3.81 18.51
CA LEU A 198 34.57 4.89 17.54
C LEU A 198 33.52 5.91 17.98
#